data_AF-A0A5E4JQT8-F1
#
_entry.id   AF-A0A5E4JQT8-F1
#
_cell.length_a   1.000
_cell.length_b   1.000
_cell.length_c   1.000
_cell.angle_alpha   90.00
_cell.angle_beta   90.00
_cell.angle_gamma   90.00
#
_symmetry.space_group_name_H-M   'P 1'
#
loop_
_entity.id
_entity.type
_entity.pdbx_description
1 polymer ?
#
loop_
_entity_poly.entity_id
_entity_poly.type
_entity_poly.pdbx_seq_one_letter_code
_entity_poly.pdbx_strand_id
1 'polypeptide(L)'
;MVKRTLLIILSVLILTQLVLAMPTEIRVKTLPYNEVIVTITKNGQTLERYTGSSNYFGDAIFKYSSSSRTFDMYVQVRNLKETLYFESYPETEAGGTQLVELYPADFIFPEPINRENKTQQTPMTGDVVASSNTTEINETTAVVPPAEVDQPVVTETPVVVTNSTPKKSWFTSFASDENGEVKISLNTLYYIIGAIIVIIIVIFLIRRIVKKRRDNPYYDYKPAKSEVKVRKLSELMEDRGDLNVPSRDFAKAEKKLHDAEAQVSRLKNQDRIDSIQKKIEEQQRELRRLQRG
;
A
#
# COMPACT_ATOMS: atom_id res chain seq x y z
N MET A 1 -14.66 21.82 -21.96
CA MET A 1 -14.85 21.43 -20.54
C MET A 1 -14.70 19.93 -20.29
N VAL A 2 -15.17 19.06 -21.20
CA VAL A 2 -15.06 17.59 -21.09
C VAL A 2 -13.62 17.10 -20.85
N LYS A 3 -12.62 17.69 -21.54
CA LYS A 3 -11.19 17.35 -21.35
C LYS A 3 -10.70 17.56 -19.91
N ARG A 4 -11.16 18.60 -19.22
CA ARG A 4 -10.77 18.89 -17.82
C ARG A 4 -11.43 17.91 -16.84
N THR A 5 -12.69 17.55 -17.08
CA THR A 5 -13.39 16.55 -16.26
C THR A 5 -12.80 15.16 -16.42
N LEU A 6 -12.46 14.76 -17.65
CA LEU A 6 -11.81 13.47 -17.91
C LEU A 6 -10.47 13.38 -17.17
N LEU A 7 -9.69 14.46 -17.17
CA LEU A 7 -8.40 14.54 -16.49
C LEU A 7 -8.55 14.43 -14.96
N ILE A 8 -9.57 15.05 -14.37
CA ILE A 8 -9.87 14.92 -12.94
C ILE A 8 -10.27 13.48 -12.58
N ILE A 9 -11.14 12.84 -13.37
CA ILE A 9 -11.55 11.45 -13.13
C ILE A 9 -10.35 10.50 -13.24
N LEU A 10 -9.52 10.68 -14.27
CA LEU A 10 -8.29 9.90 -14.45
C LEU A 10 -7.32 10.12 -13.29
N SER A 11 -7.16 11.37 -12.82
CA SER A 11 -6.32 11.69 -11.68
C SER A 11 -6.84 11.04 -10.39
N VAL A 12 -8.15 11.03 -10.16
CA VAL A 12 -8.75 10.34 -9.00
C VAL A 12 -8.53 8.83 -9.11
N LEU A 13 -8.72 8.24 -10.29
CA LEU A 13 -8.49 6.81 -10.52
C LEU A 13 -7.04 6.41 -10.21
N ILE A 14 -6.06 7.21 -10.65
CA ILE A 14 -4.64 6.99 -10.37
C ILE A 14 -4.35 7.15 -8.88
N LEU A 15 -4.92 8.18 -8.22
CA LEU A 15 -4.74 8.42 -6.78
C LEU A 15 -5.34 7.29 -5.93
N THR A 16 -6.44 6.66 -6.35
CA THR A 16 -7.02 5.53 -5.61
C THR A 16 -6.13 4.28 -5.59
N GLN A 17 -5.25 4.11 -6.59
CA GLN A 17 -4.33 2.96 -6.60
C GLN A 17 -3.11 3.16 -5.67
N LEU A 18 -2.78 4.40 -5.33
CA LEU A 18 -1.64 4.73 -4.46
C LEU A 18 -1.91 4.47 -2.97
N VAL A 19 -3.17 4.29 -2.56
CA VAL A 19 -3.56 4.17 -1.13
C VAL A 19 -3.40 2.74 -0.60
N LEU A 20 -3.06 1.76 -1.43
CA LEU A 20 -3.19 0.35 -1.05
C LEU A 20 -2.00 -0.24 -0.26
N ALA A 21 -0.83 0.39 -0.26
CA ALA A 21 0.34 -0.16 0.44
C ALA A 21 0.42 0.41 1.86
N MET A 22 0.05 -0.39 2.86
CA MET A 22 0.19 0.00 4.27
C MET A 22 1.57 -0.44 4.79
N PRO A 23 2.45 0.48 5.21
CA PRO A 23 3.70 0.10 5.85
C PRO A 23 3.39 -0.48 7.24
N THR A 24 4.01 -1.63 7.52
CA THR A 24 3.91 -2.37 8.77
C THR A 24 5.32 -2.48 9.35
N GLU A 25 5.52 -1.99 10.57
CA GLU A 25 6.78 -2.10 11.28
C GLU A 25 6.71 -3.31 12.21
N ILE A 26 7.58 -4.29 12.02
CA ILE A 26 7.65 -5.50 12.84
C ILE A 26 8.83 -5.33 13.79
N ARG A 27 8.54 -5.18 15.08
CA ARG A 27 9.52 -5.07 16.16
C ARG A 27 9.59 -6.39 16.89
N VAL A 28 10.74 -7.07 16.76
CA VAL A 28 11.01 -8.31 17.47
C VAL A 28 11.92 -7.99 18.65
N LYS A 29 11.46 -8.30 19.86
CA LYS A 29 12.22 -8.26 21.10
C LYS A 29 12.71 -9.68 21.40
N THR A 30 14.01 -9.88 21.49
CA THR A 30 14.62 -11.20 21.73
C THR A 30 15.97 -11.07 22.45
N LEU A 31 16.71 -12.16 22.61
CA LEU A 31 18.04 -12.15 23.21
C LEU A 31 19.03 -11.28 22.39
N PRO A 32 19.93 -10.50 23.01
CA PRO A 32 20.87 -9.63 22.31
C PRO A 32 21.79 -10.36 21.32
N TYR A 33 22.13 -9.69 20.22
CA TYR A 33 23.07 -10.16 19.20
C TYR A 33 22.72 -11.49 18.53
N ASN A 34 21.44 -11.87 18.49
CA ASN A 34 20.97 -13.05 17.79
C ASN A 34 20.43 -12.68 16.41
N GLU A 35 20.51 -13.64 15.48
CA GLU A 35 19.93 -13.51 14.15
C GLU A 35 18.41 -13.68 14.25
N VAL A 36 17.66 -12.73 13.71
CA VAL A 36 16.20 -12.75 13.64
C VAL A 36 15.79 -12.87 12.18
N ILE A 37 15.01 -13.89 11.89
CA ILE A 37 14.45 -14.16 10.56
C ILE A 37 12.95 -14.02 10.64
N VAL A 38 12.39 -13.09 9.89
CA VAL A 38 10.94 -12.87 9.79
C VAL A 38 10.49 -13.32 8.41
N THR A 39 9.65 -14.34 8.34
CA THR A 39 9.09 -14.85 7.09
C THR A 39 7.61 -14.50 7.04
N ILE A 40 7.21 -13.78 6.01
CA ILE A 40 5.83 -13.36 5.80
C ILE A 40 5.25 -14.21 4.69
N THR A 41 4.08 -14.79 4.95
CA THR A 41 3.38 -15.66 4.01
C THR A 41 1.91 -15.27 3.88
N LYS A 42 1.29 -15.71 2.79
CA LYS A 42 -0.16 -15.61 2.60
C LYS A 42 -0.64 -16.79 1.78
N ASN A 43 -1.67 -17.49 2.26
CA ASN A 43 -2.19 -18.69 1.60
C ASN A 43 -1.10 -19.74 1.34
N GLY A 44 -0.16 -19.90 2.28
CA GLY A 44 0.97 -20.84 2.18
C GLY A 44 2.10 -20.41 1.22
N GLN A 45 2.00 -19.25 0.57
CA GLN A 45 3.07 -18.71 -0.27
C GLN A 45 3.91 -17.70 0.51
N THR A 46 5.22 -17.85 0.49
CA THR A 46 6.14 -16.84 1.05
C THR A 46 6.10 -15.59 0.18
N LEU A 47 5.70 -14.48 0.79
CA LEU A 47 5.69 -13.17 0.15
C LEU A 47 7.05 -12.51 0.29
N GLU A 48 7.60 -12.50 1.50
CA GLU A 48 8.87 -11.84 1.80
C GLU A 48 9.56 -12.52 2.98
N ARG A 49 10.90 -12.41 3.01
CA ARG A 49 11.72 -12.94 4.09
C ARG A 49 12.77 -11.90 4.45
N TYR A 50 12.76 -11.50 5.71
CA TYR A 50 13.74 -10.60 6.29
C TYR A 50 14.73 -11.38 7.15
N THR A 51 15.96 -10.88 7.21
CA THR A 51 17.00 -11.40 8.08
C THR A 51 17.76 -10.21 8.64
N GLY A 52 17.93 -10.18 9.95
CA GLY A 52 18.64 -9.11 10.66
C GLY A 52 19.19 -9.65 11.97
N SER A 53 19.84 -8.78 12.75
CA SER A 53 20.34 -9.13 14.08
C SER A 53 19.74 -8.21 15.13
N SER A 54 19.45 -8.75 16.31
CA SER A 54 19.02 -7.95 17.44
C SER A 54 20.16 -7.09 17.98
N ASN A 55 19.84 -5.90 18.48
CA ASN A 55 20.79 -4.99 19.07
C ASN A 55 21.20 -5.42 20.51
N TYR A 56 21.97 -4.59 21.21
CA TYR A 56 22.36 -4.81 22.61
C TYR A 56 21.16 -4.97 23.57
N PHE A 57 20.04 -4.31 23.25
CA PHE A 57 18.80 -4.40 24.02
C PHE A 57 17.87 -5.50 23.52
N GLY A 58 18.30 -6.31 22.55
CA GLY A 58 17.46 -7.37 22.00
C GLY A 58 16.42 -6.93 20.97
N ASP A 59 16.42 -5.70 20.50
CA ASP A 59 15.45 -5.23 19.49
C ASP A 59 15.97 -5.49 18.07
N ALA A 60 15.09 -6.02 17.22
CA ALA A 60 15.24 -6.06 15.77
C ALA A 60 13.99 -5.44 15.10
N ILE A 61 14.19 -4.58 14.10
CA ILE A 61 13.10 -3.85 13.43
C ILE A 61 13.11 -4.16 11.95
N PHE A 62 11.96 -4.61 11.43
CA PHE A 62 11.74 -4.89 10.02
C PHE A 62 10.57 -4.06 9.50
N LYS A 63 10.63 -3.65 8.23
CA LYS A 63 9.57 -2.86 7.60
C LYS A 63 9.02 -3.65 6.43
N TYR A 64 7.75 -4.02 6.54
CA TYR A 64 7.01 -4.73 5.52
C TYR A 64 5.96 -3.83 4.89
N SER A 65 5.78 -3.92 3.58
CA SER A 65 4.73 -3.17 2.88
C SER A 65 3.91 -4.14 2.05
N SER A 66 2.62 -4.21 2.33
CA SER A 66 1.70 -5.08 1.59
C SER A 66 0.46 -4.32 1.13
N SER A 67 -0.08 -4.76 0.01
CA SER A 67 -1.45 -4.43 -0.40
C SER A 67 -2.50 -5.30 0.29
N SER A 68 -2.08 -6.32 1.03
CA SER A 68 -2.96 -7.22 1.77
C SER A 68 -3.27 -6.66 3.15
N ARG A 69 -4.54 -6.76 3.58
CA ARG A 69 -4.94 -6.37 4.94
C ARG A 69 -4.42 -7.30 6.02
N THR A 70 -4.24 -8.58 5.72
CA THR A 70 -3.72 -9.58 6.64
C THR A 70 -2.66 -10.46 5.99
N PHE A 71 -1.76 -11.00 6.80
CA PHE A 71 -0.70 -11.92 6.42
C PHE A 71 -0.33 -12.84 7.59
N ASP A 72 0.26 -13.99 7.28
CA ASP A 72 0.82 -14.88 8.29
C ASP A 72 2.30 -14.56 8.47
N MET A 73 2.77 -14.50 9.72
CA MET A 73 4.15 -14.15 10.05
C MET A 73 4.79 -15.27 10.85
N TYR A 74 6.00 -15.67 10.47
CA TYR A 74 6.83 -16.62 11.21
C TYR A 74 8.09 -15.89 11.67
N VAL A 75 8.37 -15.93 12.96
CA VAL A 75 9.57 -15.31 13.53
C VAL A 75 10.46 -16.41 14.09
N GLN A 76 11.69 -16.45 13.60
CA GLN A 76 12.71 -17.40 14.02
C GLN A 76 13.91 -16.64 14.58
N VAL A 77 14.38 -17.04 15.75
CA VAL A 77 15.57 -16.48 16.38
C VAL A 77 16.67 -17.55 16.38
N ARG A 78 17.88 -17.19 15.94
CA ARG A 78 19.02 -18.10 15.80
C ARG A 78 20.27 -17.56 16.49
N ASN A 79 21.04 -18.47 17.07
CA ASN A 79 22.39 -18.24 17.55
C ASN A 79 23.35 -19.16 16.80
N LEU A 80 24.33 -18.60 16.08
CA LEU A 80 25.37 -19.37 15.39
C LEU A 80 24.86 -20.57 14.57
N LYS A 81 23.70 -20.40 13.90
CA LYS A 81 22.93 -21.36 13.07
C LYS A 81 21.95 -22.28 13.81
N GLU A 82 22.00 -22.37 15.13
CA GLU A 82 21.01 -23.08 15.93
C GLU A 82 19.75 -22.23 16.09
N THR A 83 18.58 -22.84 15.98
CA THR A 83 17.30 -22.15 16.20
C THR A 83 16.97 -22.18 17.68
N LEU A 84 16.93 -21.00 18.31
CA LEU A 84 16.56 -20.86 19.72
C LEU A 84 15.03 -20.80 19.88
N TYR A 85 14.36 -19.99 19.06
CA TYR A 85 12.92 -19.77 19.13
C TYR A 85 12.30 -19.77 17.74
N PHE A 86 11.07 -20.26 17.66
CA PHE A 86 10.25 -20.22 16.47
C PHE A 86 8.79 -20.04 16.87
N GLU A 87 8.15 -18.98 16.39
CA GLU A 87 6.76 -18.68 16.65
C GLU A 87 6.03 -18.24 15.39
N SER A 88 4.75 -18.58 15.30
CA SER A 88 3.87 -18.25 14.17
C SER A 88 2.72 -17.36 14.63
N TYR A 89 2.49 -16.28 13.88
CA TYR A 89 1.44 -15.30 14.08
C TYR A 89 0.52 -15.31 12.85
N PRO A 90 -0.52 -16.17 12.84
CA PRO A 90 -1.47 -16.23 11.74
C PRO A 90 -2.33 -14.97 11.69
N GLU A 91 -2.81 -14.61 10.50
CA GLU A 91 -3.78 -13.53 10.27
C GLU A 91 -3.39 -12.16 10.87
N THR A 92 -2.10 -11.87 10.95
CA THR A 92 -1.57 -10.59 11.44
C THR A 92 -2.09 -9.44 10.57
N GLU A 93 -2.64 -8.40 11.18
CA GLU A 93 -3.12 -7.21 10.46
C GLU A 93 -1.95 -6.37 9.92
N ALA A 94 -2.07 -5.94 8.67
CA ALA A 94 -1.16 -5.00 8.05
C ALA A 94 -1.49 -3.56 8.44
N GLY A 95 -0.44 -2.74 8.50
CA GLY A 95 -0.48 -1.37 8.98
C GLY A 95 -0.16 -1.27 10.46
N GLY A 96 0.65 -0.29 10.84
CA GLY A 96 1.02 -0.04 12.23
C GLY A 96 2.27 -0.80 12.67
N THR A 97 2.45 -0.93 13.99
CA THR A 97 3.61 -1.60 14.60
C THR A 97 3.17 -2.93 15.21
N GLN A 98 3.78 -4.02 14.76
CA GLN A 98 3.61 -5.36 15.32
C GLN A 98 4.76 -5.61 16.31
N LEU A 99 4.44 -5.73 17.59
CA LEU A 99 5.40 -6.07 18.63
C LEU A 99 5.38 -7.58 18.88
N VAL A 100 6.56 -8.18 18.87
CA VAL A 100 6.75 -9.62 18.96
C VAL A 100 7.82 -9.90 20.01
N GLU A 101 7.52 -10.68 21.03
CA GLU A 101 8.44 -10.94 22.16
C GLU A 101 8.82 -12.43 22.17
N LEU A 102 10.07 -12.75 21.79
CA LEU A 102 10.63 -14.11 21.79
C LEU A 102 11.86 -14.18 22.67
N TYR A 103 11.67 -14.42 23.97
CA TYR A 103 12.74 -14.64 24.93
C TYR A 103 12.20 -15.42 26.15
N PRO A 104 13.06 -16.05 26.96
CA PRO A 104 12.66 -16.72 28.19
C PRO A 104 11.97 -15.77 29.17
N ALA A 105 10.94 -16.22 29.88
CA ALA A 105 10.21 -15.38 30.83
C ALA A 105 11.09 -14.85 31.99
N ASP A 106 12.19 -15.52 32.29
CA ASP A 106 13.20 -15.17 33.30
C ASP A 106 14.33 -14.28 32.76
N PHE A 107 14.33 -13.95 31.48
CA PHE A 107 15.36 -13.09 30.89
C PHE A 107 15.14 -11.62 31.28
N ILE A 108 16.13 -11.04 31.95
CA ILE A 108 16.12 -9.63 32.35
C ILE A 108 16.96 -8.83 31.34
N PHE A 109 16.33 -7.88 30.66
CA PHE A 109 17.04 -6.98 29.75
C PHE A 109 17.93 -6.01 30.52
N PRO A 110 19.14 -5.71 30.00
CA PRO A 110 19.96 -4.65 30.58
C PRO A 110 19.20 -3.32 30.46
N GLU A 111 19.00 -2.65 31.59
CA GLU A 111 18.38 -1.33 31.60
C GLU A 111 19.21 -0.34 30.76
N PRO A 112 18.57 0.55 29.99
CA PRO A 112 19.29 1.62 29.32
C PRO A 112 20.01 2.45 30.39
N ILE A 113 21.34 2.52 30.29
CA ILE A 113 22.14 3.40 31.16
C ILE A 113 21.71 4.84 30.82
N ASN A 114 20.79 5.40 31.62
CA ASN A 114 20.38 6.79 31.53
C ASN A 114 21.58 7.68 31.85
N ARG A 115 22.36 8.02 30.82
CA ARG A 115 23.54 8.89 30.91
C ARG A 115 23.18 10.36 31.16
N GLU A 116 21.91 10.71 31.32
CA GLU A 116 21.47 12.11 31.50
C GLU A 116 21.71 12.66 32.92
N ASN A 117 22.06 11.84 33.92
CA ASN A 117 22.24 12.32 35.30
C ASN A 117 23.68 12.38 35.82
N LYS A 118 24.70 12.49 34.95
CA LYS A 118 26.10 12.62 35.40
C LYS A 118 26.83 13.85 34.83
N THR A 119 26.25 15.03 35.03
CA THR A 119 26.96 16.30 34.87
C THR A 119 26.68 17.25 36.05
N GLN A 120 27.06 16.84 37.25
CA GLN A 120 27.58 17.79 38.23
C GLN A 120 29.02 17.37 38.53
N GLN A 121 29.92 17.74 37.62
CA GLN A 121 31.33 17.84 37.92
C GLN A 121 31.51 19.01 38.87
N THR A 122 31.82 18.71 40.13
CA THR A 122 32.57 19.63 40.99
C THR A 122 33.93 19.85 40.30
N PRO A 123 34.39 21.10 40.07
CA PRO A 123 35.71 21.33 39.52
C PRO A 123 36.74 20.99 40.61
N MET A 124 37.38 19.84 40.51
CA MET A 124 38.64 19.60 41.22
C MET A 124 39.78 20.13 40.37
N THR A 125 40.33 21.23 40.86
CA THR A 125 41.64 21.79 40.56
C THR A 125 42.69 20.68 40.51
N GLY A 126 43.51 20.74 39.46
CA GLY A 126 44.34 19.64 38.99
C GLY A 126 45.41 19.11 39.95
N ASP A 127 45.87 17.91 39.63
CA ASP A 127 47.29 17.72 39.39
C ASP A 127 47.51 16.60 38.37
N VAL A 128 48.43 16.88 37.45
CA VAL A 128 48.86 16.02 36.35
C VAL A 128 49.92 15.06 36.88
N VAL A 129 49.66 13.75 36.87
CA VAL A 129 50.74 12.76 36.84
C VAL A 129 50.35 11.61 35.92
N ALA A 130 51.08 11.50 34.81
CA ALA A 130 51.08 10.36 33.92
C ALA A 130 51.58 9.10 34.64
N SER A 131 50.95 7.95 34.40
CA SER A 131 51.60 6.67 34.60
C SER A 131 51.08 5.62 33.63
N SER A 132 52.00 5.14 32.81
CA SER A 132 51.94 4.00 31.89
C SER A 132 51.96 2.65 32.61
N ASN A 133 51.35 1.62 32.03
CA ASN A 133 51.66 0.16 32.07
C ASN A 133 50.46 -0.54 31.39
N THR A 134 50.50 -1.22 30.23
CA THR A 134 51.32 -2.33 29.67
C THR A 134 51.19 -3.66 30.41
N THR A 135 50.93 -4.73 29.63
CA THR A 135 51.03 -6.20 29.90
C THR A 135 49.90 -6.80 30.76
N GLU A 136 49.39 -8.03 30.57
CA GLU A 136 49.79 -9.20 29.79
C GLU A 136 48.61 -10.20 29.65
N ILE A 137 48.80 -11.15 28.75
CA ILE A 137 47.95 -12.24 28.27
C ILE A 137 47.85 -13.35 29.34
N ASN A 138 46.73 -14.06 29.44
CA ASN A 138 46.71 -15.39 30.07
C ASN A 138 45.77 -16.36 29.34
N GLU A 139 46.37 -17.24 28.54
CA GLU A 139 45.81 -18.53 28.12
C GLU A 139 45.97 -19.53 29.28
N THR A 140 44.95 -20.34 29.60
CA THR A 140 45.13 -21.70 30.14
C THR A 140 43.87 -22.55 29.94
N THR A 141 44.00 -23.48 28.98
CA THR A 141 43.74 -24.94 29.02
C THR A 141 42.37 -25.52 29.45
N ALA A 142 41.89 -26.37 28.56
CA ALA A 142 40.75 -27.28 28.61
C ALA A 142 40.89 -28.48 29.57
N VAL A 143 39.77 -28.95 30.12
CA VAL A 143 39.50 -30.37 30.43
C VAL A 143 38.01 -30.69 30.14
N VAL A 144 37.81 -31.84 29.51
CA VAL A 144 36.62 -32.46 28.88
C VAL A 144 35.80 -33.29 29.93
N PRO A 145 34.52 -33.66 29.66
CA PRO A 145 33.49 -34.10 30.63
C PRO A 145 33.49 -35.67 30.76
N PRO A 146 32.47 -36.47 31.22
CA PRO A 146 30.99 -36.31 31.22
C PRO A 146 30.22 -36.84 32.47
N ALA A 147 28.91 -36.54 32.56
CA ALA A 147 27.95 -37.40 33.27
C ALA A 147 26.52 -37.20 32.74
N GLU A 148 25.97 -38.34 32.33
CA GLU A 148 24.66 -38.66 31.79
C GLU A 148 23.72 -39.03 32.96
N VAL A 149 22.52 -38.45 33.06
CA VAL A 149 21.42 -38.99 33.88
C VAL A 149 20.09 -38.71 33.19
N ASP A 150 19.28 -39.75 33.13
CA ASP A 150 18.10 -39.96 32.32
C ASP A 150 16.83 -40.04 33.21
N GLN A 151 15.69 -39.55 32.69
CA GLN A 151 14.27 -39.82 33.02
C GLN A 151 13.57 -39.16 34.27
N PRO A 152 12.22 -39.30 34.43
CA PRO A 152 11.11 -38.62 33.70
C PRO A 152 10.05 -38.01 34.69
N VAL A 153 8.92 -37.39 34.22
CA VAL A 153 7.54 -37.36 34.86
C VAL A 153 6.60 -36.27 34.26
N VAL A 154 5.67 -36.69 33.39
CA VAL A 154 4.17 -36.71 33.50
C VAL A 154 3.38 -35.53 34.14
N THR A 155 2.56 -34.86 33.29
CA THR A 155 1.12 -34.46 33.43
C THR A 155 0.69 -33.28 34.33
N GLU A 156 0.03 -32.26 33.73
CA GLU A 156 -1.41 -31.94 33.86
C GLU A 156 -1.78 -30.57 33.25
N THR A 157 -2.82 -30.58 32.42
CA THR A 157 -3.59 -29.45 31.87
C THR A 157 -4.19 -28.55 32.96
N PRO A 158 -4.42 -27.27 32.63
CA PRO A 158 -5.69 -26.65 33.01
C PRO A 158 -6.50 -26.14 31.81
N VAL A 159 -7.79 -26.40 31.94
CA VAL A 159 -8.93 -25.96 31.12
C VAL A 159 -9.12 -24.44 31.24
N VAL A 160 -9.35 -23.75 30.13
CA VAL A 160 -10.03 -22.44 30.13
C VAL A 160 -11.20 -22.47 29.15
N VAL A 161 -12.40 -22.47 29.71
CA VAL A 161 -13.68 -22.24 29.04
C VAL A 161 -13.88 -20.73 28.92
N THR A 162 -14.28 -20.23 27.74
CA THR A 162 -15.11 -19.02 27.70
C THR A 162 -16.04 -19.04 26.49
N ASN A 163 -17.31 -19.37 26.75
CA ASN A 163 -18.43 -19.08 25.86
C ASN A 163 -18.73 -17.58 25.91
N SER A 164 -18.86 -16.93 24.75
CA SER A 164 -19.75 -15.77 24.63
C SER A 164 -20.37 -15.68 23.24
N THR A 165 -21.69 -15.71 23.25
CA THR A 165 -22.62 -15.62 22.12
C THR A 165 -22.61 -14.20 21.54
N PRO A 166 -22.58 -13.99 20.21
CA PRO A 166 -22.67 -12.65 19.64
C PRO A 166 -24.12 -12.13 19.68
N LYS A 167 -24.36 -11.11 20.52
CA LYS A 167 -25.57 -10.28 20.46
C LYS A 167 -25.38 -9.22 19.37
N LYS A 168 -26.27 -9.26 18.38
CA LYS A 168 -26.39 -8.31 17.27
C LYS A 168 -26.95 -6.97 17.79
N SER A 169 -26.14 -5.91 17.82
CA SER A 169 -26.61 -4.52 17.93
C SER A 169 -25.99 -3.69 16.79
N TRP A 170 -26.85 -3.11 15.94
CA TRP A 170 -26.42 -2.45 14.70
C TRP A 170 -26.23 -0.93 14.82
N PHE A 171 -26.36 -0.35 16.01
CA PHE A 171 -26.32 1.10 16.18
C PHE A 171 -25.87 1.48 17.60
N THR A 172 -24.58 1.76 17.77
CA THR A 172 -24.08 2.63 18.86
C THR A 172 -22.93 3.46 18.33
N SER A 173 -23.28 4.72 18.04
CA SER A 173 -22.41 5.85 17.74
C SER A 173 -21.36 6.07 18.83
N PHE A 174 -20.13 6.36 18.40
CA PHE A 174 -19.10 7.14 19.09
C PHE A 174 -18.99 6.95 20.61
N ALA A 175 -18.25 5.93 21.03
CA ALA A 175 -17.64 5.91 22.36
C ALA A 175 -16.35 6.74 22.32
N SER A 176 -16.36 7.89 22.97
CA SER A 176 -15.17 8.68 23.27
C SER A 176 -14.45 8.04 24.46
N ASP A 177 -13.18 7.72 24.28
CA ASP A 177 -12.29 7.32 25.38
C ASP A 177 -11.90 8.56 26.21
N GLU A 178 -11.62 8.35 27.50
CA GLU A 178 -11.41 9.39 28.52
C GLU A 178 -10.20 10.32 28.25
N ASN A 179 -9.41 10.03 27.22
CA ASN A 179 -8.24 10.80 26.78
C ASN A 179 -8.50 11.75 25.61
N GLY A 180 -9.74 11.87 25.12
CA GLY A 180 -10.11 12.82 24.06
C GLY A 180 -9.54 12.50 22.66
N GLU A 181 -8.79 11.41 22.50
CA GLU A 181 -8.33 10.93 21.21
C GLU A 181 -9.43 10.13 20.52
N VAL A 182 -10.06 10.74 19.51
CA VAL A 182 -11.02 10.05 18.65
C VAL A 182 -10.24 9.05 17.78
N LYS A 183 -10.11 7.81 18.26
CA LYS A 183 -9.59 6.69 17.46
C LYS A 183 -10.64 6.29 16.43
N ILE A 184 -10.70 7.02 15.32
CA ILE A 184 -11.48 6.60 14.15
C ILE A 184 -10.83 5.32 13.63
N SER A 185 -11.50 4.18 13.78
CA SER A 185 -11.03 2.93 13.19
C SER A 185 -10.87 3.11 11.68
N LEU A 186 -9.78 2.59 11.10
CA LEU A 186 -9.44 2.79 9.68
C LEU A 186 -10.57 2.34 8.74
N ASN A 187 -11.34 1.34 9.15
CA ASN A 187 -12.55 0.92 8.44
C ASN A 187 -13.59 2.05 8.37
N THR A 188 -13.82 2.75 9.47
CA THR A 188 -14.73 3.90 9.53
C THR A 188 -14.21 5.07 8.69
N LEU A 189 -12.90 5.33 8.73
CA LEU A 189 -12.28 6.37 7.90
C LEU A 189 -12.48 6.09 6.39
N TYR A 190 -12.31 4.85 5.96
CA TYR A 190 -12.53 4.43 4.58
C TYR A 190 -13.99 4.67 4.13
N TYR A 191 -14.97 4.32 4.97
CA TYR A 191 -16.39 4.59 4.67
C TYR A 191 -16.70 6.08 4.60
N ILE A 192 -16.10 6.90 5.48
CA ILE A 192 -16.27 8.37 5.46
C ILE A 192 -15.71 8.95 4.15
N ILE A 193 -14.50 8.56 3.76
CA ILE A 193 -13.87 9.01 2.50
C ILE A 193 -14.70 8.56 1.29
N GLY A 194 -15.15 7.29 1.28
CA GLY A 194 -16.02 6.76 0.23
C GLY A 194 -17.33 7.55 0.10
N ALA A 195 -17.98 7.88 1.23
CA ALA A 195 -19.20 8.66 1.25
C ALA A 195 -18.99 10.09 0.69
N ILE A 196 -17.88 10.75 1.04
CA ILE A 196 -17.52 12.07 0.51
C ILE A 196 -17.33 12.03 -1.01
N ILE A 197 -16.66 11.01 -1.54
CA ILE A 197 -16.46 10.84 -2.99
C ILE A 197 -17.81 10.69 -3.70
N VAL A 198 -18.72 9.87 -3.16
CA VAL A 198 -20.07 9.70 -3.74
C VAL A 198 -20.84 11.03 -3.73
N ILE A 199 -20.78 11.80 -2.65
CA ILE A 199 -21.42 13.13 -2.57
C ILE A 199 -20.86 14.08 -3.64
N ILE A 200 -19.53 14.11 -3.83
CA ILE A 200 -18.89 14.93 -4.87
C ILE A 200 -19.38 14.53 -6.27
N ILE A 201 -19.50 13.23 -6.55
CA ILE A 201 -20.03 12.71 -7.82
C ILE A 201 -21.49 13.15 -8.02
N VAL A 202 -22.34 13.03 -7.00
CA VAL A 202 -23.75 13.45 -7.05
C VAL A 202 -23.87 14.95 -7.30
N ILE A 203 -23.15 15.78 -6.55
CA ILE A 203 -23.13 17.25 -6.76
C ILE A 203 -22.65 17.58 -8.17
N PHE A 204 -21.64 16.86 -8.67
CA PHE A 204 -21.13 17.04 -10.02
C PHE A 204 -22.17 16.69 -11.09
N LEU A 205 -22.89 15.57 -10.94
CA LEU A 205 -23.97 15.17 -11.85
C LEU A 205 -25.12 16.19 -11.85
N ILE A 206 -25.54 16.68 -10.68
CA ILE A 206 -26.57 17.72 -10.56
C ILE A 206 -26.12 19.00 -11.27
N ARG A 207 -24.89 19.48 -11.02
CA ARG A 207 -24.34 20.66 -11.70
C ARG A 207 -24.26 20.47 -13.21
N ARG A 208 -23.89 19.28 -13.68
CA ARG A 208 -23.85 18.95 -15.12
C ARG A 208 -25.23 19.01 -15.76
N ILE A 209 -26.25 18.47 -15.09
CA ILE A 209 -27.64 18.50 -15.58
C ILE A 209 -28.17 19.94 -15.61
N VAL A 210 -27.96 20.70 -14.53
CA VAL A 210 -28.42 22.10 -14.43
C VAL A 210 -27.74 22.99 -15.47
N LYS A 211 -26.43 22.80 -15.72
CA LYS A 211 -25.71 23.57 -16.73
C LYS A 211 -26.21 23.26 -18.15
N LYS A 212 -26.47 21.98 -18.46
CA LYS A 212 -27.04 21.59 -19.77
C LYS A 212 -28.43 22.20 -20.00
N ARG A 213 -29.20 22.47 -18.94
CA ARG A 213 -30.48 23.19 -19.03
C ARG A 213 -30.32 24.69 -19.26
N ARG A 214 -29.27 25.32 -18.70
CA ARG A 214 -28.99 26.76 -18.90
C ARG A 214 -28.44 27.08 -20.28
N ASP A 215 -27.64 26.18 -20.84
CA ASP A 215 -27.00 26.38 -22.15
C ASP A 215 -27.88 25.88 -23.33
N ASN A 216 -29.15 25.54 -23.11
CA ASN A 216 -30.08 25.17 -24.18
C ASN A 216 -30.77 26.45 -24.69
N PRO A 217 -30.43 26.97 -25.88
CA PRO A 217 -30.92 28.26 -26.40
C PRO A 217 -32.41 28.25 -26.79
N TYR A 218 -33.17 27.22 -26.43
CA TYR A 218 -34.55 27.04 -26.84
C TYR A 218 -35.57 27.88 -26.03
N TYR A 219 -35.13 28.56 -24.96
CA TYR A 219 -36.01 29.41 -24.14
C TYR A 219 -35.65 30.89 -24.13
N ASP A 220 -34.71 31.34 -24.98
CA ASP A 220 -34.45 32.77 -25.19
C ASP A 220 -35.04 33.22 -26.54
N TYR A 221 -36.29 32.83 -26.81
CA TYR A 221 -37.09 33.46 -27.84
C TYR A 221 -37.55 34.82 -27.30
N LYS A 222 -36.64 35.81 -27.32
CA LYS A 222 -37.07 37.20 -27.35
C LYS A 222 -37.79 37.36 -28.69
N PRO A 223 -39.11 37.58 -28.73
CA PRO A 223 -39.76 37.88 -30.00
C PRO A 223 -39.05 39.10 -30.55
N ALA A 224 -38.35 38.92 -31.67
CA ALA A 224 -37.95 40.04 -32.49
C ALA A 224 -39.22 40.87 -32.68
N LYS A 225 -39.16 42.18 -32.40
CA LYS A 225 -40.21 43.10 -32.80
C LYS A 225 -40.32 42.97 -34.31
N SER A 226 -41.18 42.07 -34.79
CA SER A 226 -41.45 41.89 -36.19
C SER A 226 -42.25 43.12 -36.60
N GLU A 227 -41.57 44.08 -37.22
CA GLU A 227 -42.24 44.90 -38.21
C GLU A 227 -42.84 43.94 -39.22
N VAL A 228 -44.17 43.85 -39.21
CA VAL A 228 -44.95 43.05 -40.13
C VAL A 228 -44.78 43.65 -41.53
N LYS A 229 -43.74 43.22 -42.24
CA LYS A 229 -43.65 43.39 -43.69
C LYS A 229 -44.45 42.26 -44.32
N VAL A 230 -45.64 42.62 -44.78
CA VAL A 230 -46.55 41.76 -45.53
C VAL A 230 -45.83 41.36 -46.83
N ARG A 231 -45.19 40.18 -46.83
CA ARG A 231 -44.65 39.59 -48.07
C ARG A 231 -45.79 38.92 -48.83
N LYS A 232 -45.83 39.18 -50.13
CA LYS A 232 -46.84 38.63 -51.04
C LYS A 232 -46.61 37.12 -51.19
N LEU A 233 -47.70 36.37 -51.29
CA LEU A 233 -47.74 34.90 -51.37
C LEU A 233 -46.85 34.30 -52.49
N SER A 234 -46.46 35.11 -53.48
CA SER A 234 -45.62 34.71 -54.61
C SER A 234 -44.15 34.44 -54.25
N GLU A 235 -43.61 35.03 -53.18
CA GLU A 235 -42.22 34.79 -52.76
C GLU A 235 -42.04 33.47 -51.97
N LEU A 236 -43.13 32.87 -51.49
CA LEU A 236 -43.11 31.65 -50.67
C LEU A 236 -43.10 30.35 -51.50
N MET A 237 -43.22 30.43 -52.83
CA MET A 237 -43.20 29.27 -53.72
C MET A 237 -41.86 29.03 -54.44
N GLU A 238 -40.93 29.99 -54.41
CA GLU A 238 -39.64 29.87 -55.10
C GLU A 238 -38.56 29.16 -54.24
N ASP A 239 -38.75 29.09 -52.92
CA ASP A 239 -37.77 28.52 -51.97
C ASP A 239 -37.98 27.01 -51.68
N ARG A 240 -38.81 26.33 -52.48
CA ARG A 240 -39.02 24.87 -52.42
C ARG A 240 -38.22 24.08 -53.46
N GLY A 241 -37.33 24.74 -54.19
CA GLY A 241 -36.61 24.17 -55.32
C GLY A 241 -35.38 23.32 -55.02
N ASP A 242 -34.82 23.34 -53.79
CA ASP A 242 -33.46 22.83 -53.56
C ASP A 242 -33.34 21.76 -52.46
N LEU A 243 -34.25 20.79 -52.46
CA LEU A 243 -34.23 19.61 -51.57
C LEU A 243 -33.35 18.45 -52.08
N ASN A 244 -32.36 18.72 -52.94
CA ASN A 244 -31.57 17.67 -53.61
C ASN A 244 -30.09 17.62 -53.21
N VAL A 245 -29.76 17.92 -51.94
CA VAL A 245 -28.39 17.80 -51.41
C VAL A 245 -28.30 17.04 -50.08
N PRO A 246 -28.50 15.69 -50.04
CA PRO A 246 -27.93 14.85 -48.98
C PRO A 246 -26.61 14.17 -49.40
N SER A 247 -26.37 13.98 -50.69
CA SER A 247 -25.37 13.02 -51.21
C SER A 247 -23.91 13.44 -51.03
N ARG A 248 -23.60 14.74 -50.94
CA ARG A 248 -22.21 15.21 -50.76
C ARG A 248 -21.68 15.02 -49.33
N ASP A 249 -22.55 15.08 -48.33
CA ASP A 249 -22.15 14.90 -46.93
C ASP A 249 -21.99 13.42 -46.58
N PHE A 250 -22.80 12.54 -47.17
CA PHE A 250 -22.60 11.08 -47.06
C PHE A 250 -21.28 10.63 -47.69
N ALA A 251 -20.93 11.11 -48.90
CA ALA A 251 -19.66 10.76 -49.53
C ALA A 251 -18.43 11.22 -48.72
N LYS A 252 -18.52 12.36 -48.02
CA LYS A 252 -17.46 12.82 -47.11
C LYS A 252 -17.38 12.00 -45.83
N ALA A 253 -18.52 11.54 -45.30
CA ALA A 253 -18.55 10.69 -44.11
C ALA A 253 -17.98 9.29 -44.39
N GLU A 254 -18.31 8.71 -45.54
CA GLU A 254 -17.84 7.39 -45.98
C GLU A 254 -16.32 7.38 -46.20
N LYS A 255 -15.78 8.42 -46.86
CA LYS A 255 -14.32 8.59 -47.02
C LYS A 255 -13.59 8.68 -45.67
N LYS A 256 -14.13 9.41 -44.70
CA LYS A 256 -13.54 9.52 -43.36
C LYS A 256 -13.55 8.19 -42.59
N LEU A 257 -14.57 7.37 -42.81
CA LEU A 257 -14.69 6.06 -42.15
C LEU A 257 -13.64 5.09 -42.71
N HIS A 258 -13.49 5.06 -44.03
CA HIS A 258 -12.46 4.26 -44.69
C HIS A 258 -11.03 4.68 -44.32
N ASP A 259 -10.75 5.99 -44.24
CA ASP A 259 -9.45 6.51 -43.81
C ASP A 259 -9.13 6.16 -42.35
N ALA A 260 -10.16 6.07 -41.49
CA ALA A 260 -10.00 5.65 -40.09
C ALA A 260 -9.69 4.15 -39.98
N GLU A 261 -10.36 3.29 -40.75
CA GLU A 261 -10.08 1.85 -40.79
C GLU A 261 -8.67 1.55 -41.32
N ALA A 262 -8.21 2.31 -42.32
CA ALA A 262 -6.85 2.21 -42.85
C ALA A 262 -5.78 2.62 -41.80
N GLN A 263 -6.06 3.61 -40.96
CA GLN A 263 -5.15 4.00 -39.88
C GLN A 263 -5.13 2.97 -38.75
N VAL A 264 -6.28 2.40 -38.38
CA VAL A 264 -6.37 1.35 -37.36
C VAL A 264 -5.62 0.08 -37.78
N SER A 265 -5.73 -0.32 -39.06
CA SER A 265 -5.00 -1.49 -39.57
C SER A 265 -3.48 -1.28 -39.63
N ARG A 266 -3.02 -0.06 -39.96
CA ARG A 266 -1.59 0.29 -39.90
C ARG A 266 -1.04 0.25 -38.47
N LEU A 267 -1.75 0.82 -37.50
CA LEU A 267 -1.34 0.80 -36.09
C LEU A 267 -1.29 -0.63 -35.53
N LYS A 268 -2.31 -1.44 -35.83
CA LYS A 268 -2.38 -2.84 -35.37
C LYS A 268 -1.25 -3.70 -35.94
N ASN A 269 -0.80 -3.41 -37.16
CA ASN A 269 0.36 -4.08 -37.75
C ASN A 269 1.68 -3.60 -37.13
N GLN A 270 1.81 -2.32 -36.82
CA GLN A 270 2.99 -1.76 -36.15
C GLN A 270 3.21 -2.37 -34.76
N ASP A 271 2.16 -2.43 -33.93
CA ASP A 271 2.23 -3.03 -32.59
C ASP A 271 2.59 -4.54 -32.65
N ARG A 272 2.10 -5.23 -33.70
CA ARG A 272 2.42 -6.65 -33.93
C ARG A 272 3.87 -6.84 -34.37
N ILE A 273 4.41 -5.93 -35.18
CA ILE A 273 5.82 -5.95 -35.58
C ILE A 273 6.72 -5.67 -34.36
N ASP A 274 6.42 -4.65 -33.56
CA ASP A 274 7.21 -4.28 -32.39
C ASP A 274 7.24 -5.40 -31.34
N SER A 275 6.10 -6.07 -31.11
CA SER A 275 6.03 -7.22 -30.19
C SER A 275 6.79 -8.45 -30.69
N ILE A 276 6.81 -8.72 -32.01
CA ILE A 276 7.63 -9.78 -32.61
C ILE A 276 9.12 -9.43 -32.49
N GLN A 277 9.48 -8.17 -32.76
CA GLN A 277 10.88 -7.71 -32.68
C GLN A 277 11.42 -7.80 -31.26
N LYS A 278 10.62 -7.44 -30.25
CA LYS A 278 10.97 -7.61 -28.83
C LYS A 278 11.18 -9.09 -28.46
N LYS A 279 10.31 -9.99 -28.95
CA LYS A 279 10.48 -11.44 -28.75
C LYS A 279 11.76 -11.98 -29.39
N ILE A 280 12.09 -11.52 -30.60
CA ILE A 280 13.35 -11.91 -31.27
C ILE A 280 14.55 -11.42 -30.46
N GLU A 281 14.51 -10.20 -29.94
CA GLU A 281 15.60 -9.65 -29.13
C GLU A 281 15.79 -10.40 -27.81
N GLU A 282 14.70 -10.76 -27.12
CA GLU A 282 14.73 -11.59 -25.91
C GLU A 282 15.33 -12.97 -26.20
N GLN A 283 14.89 -13.64 -27.28
CA GLN A 283 15.44 -14.93 -27.71
C GLN A 283 16.93 -14.84 -28.08
N GLN A 284 17.36 -13.77 -28.74
CA GLN A 284 18.78 -13.54 -29.05
C GLN A 284 19.62 -13.30 -27.78
N ARG A 285 19.08 -12.58 -26.79
CA ARG A 285 19.74 -12.42 -25.49
C ARG A 285 19.86 -13.74 -24.74
N GLU A 286 18.82 -14.56 -24.77
CA GLU A 286 18.81 -15.88 -24.16
C GLU A 286 19.83 -16.81 -24.83
N LEU A 287 19.90 -16.84 -26.16
CA LEU A 287 20.94 -17.57 -26.91
C LEU A 287 22.36 -17.10 -26.54
N ARG A 288 22.58 -15.79 -26.41
CA ARG A 288 23.89 -15.26 -25.98
C ARG A 288 24.23 -15.60 -24.54
N ARG A 289 23.24 -15.71 -23.65
CA ARG A 289 23.43 -16.19 -22.27
C ARG A 289 23.82 -17.65 -22.28
N LEU A 290 23.09 -18.50 -23.00
CA LEU A 290 23.38 -19.93 -23.14
C LEU A 290 24.75 -20.20 -23.79
N GLN A 291 25.19 -19.35 -24.72
CA GLN A 291 26.54 -19.44 -25.32
C GLN A 291 27.67 -19.01 -24.38
N ARG A 292 27.37 -18.23 -23.32
CA ARG A 292 28.38 -17.70 -22.38
C ARG A 292 28.50 -18.49 -21.07
N GLY A 293 27.59 -19.43 -20.81
CA GLY A 293 27.56 -20.24 -19.59
C GLY A 293 26.71 -19.59 -18.52
#